data_AF-A0A453H233-F1
#
_entry.id   AF-A0A453H233-F1
#
_cell.length_a   1.000
_cell.length_b   1.000
_cell.length_c   1.000
_cell.angle_alpha   90.00
_cell.angle_beta   90.00
_cell.angle_gamma   90.00
#
_symmetry.space_group_name_H-M   'P 1'
#
loop_
_entity.id
_entity.type
_entity.pdbx_description
1 polymer ?
#
loop_
_entity_poly.entity_id
_entity_poly.type
_entity_poly.pdbx_seq_one_letter_code
_entity_poly.pdbx_strand_id
1 'polypeptide(L)'
;MQMVSEVSCTPLLMALNSTKHGVSESDSLNCVKLLVKAGADMDSANPYTPLVVAATYGLADCIKYLLEAGANPNIPDEQCGTTPIEIVADSGRRELVDILFPYTKPVQCVPSWSVDGIITHVKSKHLKDK
;
A
#
# COMPACT_ATOMS: atom_id res chain seq x y z
N MET A 1 17.67 26.83 -10.71
CA MET A 1 17.01 26.51 -9.43
C MET A 1 16.26 25.20 -9.62
N GLN A 2 16.86 24.07 -9.23
CA GLN A 2 16.16 22.80 -9.21
C GLN A 2 15.19 22.83 -8.02
N MET A 3 13.89 22.80 -8.32
CA MET A 3 12.90 22.28 -7.39
C MET A 3 13.15 20.78 -7.27
N VAL A 4 14.04 20.38 -6.36
CA VAL A 4 13.90 19.04 -5.77
C VAL A 4 12.76 19.17 -4.79
N SER A 5 11.60 18.63 -5.17
CA SER A 5 10.49 18.39 -4.27
C SER A 5 11.04 17.78 -2.98
N GLU A 6 10.71 18.40 -1.85
CA GLU A 6 10.87 17.86 -0.50
C GLU A 6 10.10 16.54 -0.39
N VAL A 7 10.63 15.47 -0.98
CA VAL A 7 10.15 14.11 -0.70
C VAL A 7 10.74 13.81 0.68
N SER A 8 9.92 13.95 1.72
CA SER A 8 10.21 13.43 3.04
C SER A 8 10.26 11.89 2.96
N CYS A 9 11.33 11.36 2.37
CA CYS A 9 11.59 9.94 2.27
C CYS A 9 11.90 9.42 3.67
N THR A 10 10.89 8.91 4.37
CA THR A 10 11.15 8.16 5.60
C THR A 10 12.05 6.96 5.28
N PRO A 11 12.96 6.55 6.18
CA PRO A 11 13.78 5.36 5.95
C PRO A 11 12.94 4.12 5.63
N LEU A 12 11.73 4.05 6.19
CA LEU A 12 10.77 2.97 5.95
C LEU A 12 10.28 2.96 4.50
N LEU A 13 9.94 4.13 3.93
CA LEU A 13 9.56 4.24 2.52
C LEU A 13 10.75 3.95 1.59
N MET A 14 11.97 4.36 1.95
CA MET A 14 13.16 4.02 1.17
C MET A 14 13.40 2.52 1.11
N ALA A 15 13.24 1.81 2.23
CA ALA A 15 13.38 0.36 2.28
C ALA A 15 12.38 -0.35 1.35
N LEU A 16 11.14 0.15 1.23
CA LEU A 16 10.14 -0.40 0.32
C LEU A 16 10.44 -0.06 -1.15
N ASN A 17 10.86 1.18 -1.42
CA ASN A 17 11.21 1.66 -2.76
C ASN A 17 12.48 1.02 -3.33
N SER A 18 13.38 0.49 -2.50
CA SER A 18 14.61 -0.16 -2.96
C SER A 18 14.33 -1.36 -3.87
N THR A 19 13.15 -1.99 -3.75
CA THR A 19 12.72 -3.10 -4.61
C THR A 19 12.62 -2.70 -6.09
N LYS A 20 12.29 -1.44 -6.39
CA LYS A 20 12.35 -0.88 -7.76
C LYS A 20 13.76 -0.85 -8.35
N HIS A 21 14.78 -0.88 -7.49
CA HIS A 21 16.19 -0.85 -7.88
C HIS A 21 16.83 -2.25 -7.86
N GLY A 22 16.02 -3.32 -7.83
CA GLY A 22 16.49 -4.70 -7.91
C GLY A 22 16.84 -5.34 -6.56
N VAL A 23 16.54 -4.69 -5.44
CA VAL A 23 16.63 -5.31 -4.11
C VAL A 23 15.52 -6.36 -3.97
N SER A 24 15.84 -7.53 -3.44
CA SER A 24 14.85 -8.58 -3.22
C SER A 24 13.81 -8.14 -2.19
N GLU A 25 12.58 -8.65 -2.30
CA GLU A 25 11.55 -8.40 -1.28
C GLU A 25 11.99 -8.86 0.10
N SER A 26 12.69 -10.00 0.20
CA SER A 26 13.21 -10.51 1.48
C SER A 26 14.19 -9.56 2.15
N ASP A 27 15.07 -8.91 1.39
CA ASP A 27 16.02 -7.94 1.92
C ASP A 27 15.32 -6.64 2.33
N SER A 28 14.38 -6.17 1.49
CA SER A 28 13.52 -5.03 1.80
C SER A 28 12.73 -5.28 3.10
N LEU A 29 12.13 -6.47 3.24
CA LEU A 29 11.39 -6.89 4.42
C LEU A 29 12.26 -6.88 5.68
N ASN A 30 13.51 -7.35 5.58
CA ASN A 30 14.44 -7.32 6.72
C ASN A 30 14.71 -5.86 7.18
N CYS A 31 14.92 -4.95 6.24
CA CYS A 31 15.07 -3.52 6.54
C CYS A 31 13.80 -2.94 7.17
N VAL A 32 12.63 -3.22 6.59
CA VAL A 32 11.31 -2.81 7.12
C VAL A 32 11.12 -3.30 8.56
N LYS A 33 11.41 -4.58 8.83
CA LYS A 33 11.34 -5.16 10.19
C LYS A 33 12.21 -4.42 11.20
N LEU A 34 13.45 -4.10 10.82
CA LEU A 34 14.38 -3.37 11.70
C LEU A 34 13.89 -1.95 11.98
N LEU A 35 13.42 -1.24 10.95
CA LEU A 35 12.94 0.13 11.07
C LEU A 35 11.66 0.23 11.91
N VAL A 36 10.70 -0.68 11.71
CA VAL A 36 9.49 -0.75 12.54
C VAL A 36 9.83 -1.04 14.00
N LYS A 37 10.76 -1.97 14.27
CA LYS A 37 11.26 -2.23 15.64
C LYS A 37 11.96 -1.02 16.26
N ALA A 38 12.57 -0.16 15.46
CA ALA A 38 13.18 1.09 15.90
C ALA A 38 12.17 2.23 16.11
N GLY A 39 10.86 1.97 15.92
CA GLY A 39 9.80 2.96 16.10
C GLY A 39 9.54 3.83 14.88
N ALA A 40 9.89 3.36 13.67
CA ALA A 40 9.49 4.05 12.44
C ALA A 40 7.96 4.13 12.35
N ASP A 41 7.46 5.30 11.99
CA ASP A 41 6.03 5.53 11.76
C ASP A 41 5.56 4.75 10.52
N MET A 42 4.58 3.88 10.70
CA MET A 42 4.00 3.04 9.65
C MET A 42 2.80 3.67 8.94
N ASP A 43 2.27 4.76 9.49
CA ASP A 43 1.06 5.43 9.03
C ASP A 43 1.34 6.83 8.46
N SER A 44 2.60 7.30 8.55
CA SER A 44 3.05 8.54 7.92
C SER A 44 2.74 8.53 6.42
N ALA A 45 1.81 9.38 6.01
CA ALA A 45 1.47 9.64 4.62
C ALA A 45 2.11 10.97 4.20
N ASN A 46 3.05 10.94 3.25
CA ASN A 46 3.49 12.14 2.51
C ASN A 46 4.33 11.75 1.27
N PRO A 47 3.74 11.54 0.08
CA PRO A 47 2.30 11.48 -0.19
C PRO A 47 1.71 10.06 -0.04
N TYR A 48 2.53 9.06 0.29
CA TYR A 48 2.12 7.65 0.37
C TYR A 48 2.43 7.07 1.75
N THR A 49 1.55 6.23 2.27
CA THR A 49 1.88 5.38 3.42
C THR A 49 2.78 4.21 2.99
N PRO A 50 3.54 3.62 3.94
CA PRO A 50 4.25 2.36 3.73
C PRO A 50 3.36 1.25 3.14
N LEU A 51 2.11 1.11 3.60
CA LEU A 51 1.17 0.15 3.03
C LEU A 51 0.78 0.47 1.58
N VAL A 52 0.57 1.74 1.23
CA VAL A 52 0.33 2.16 -0.16
C VAL A 52 1.52 1.80 -1.06
N VAL A 53 2.75 2.04 -0.61
CA VAL A 53 3.95 1.71 -1.40
C VAL A 53 4.11 0.20 -1.56
N ALA A 54 3.93 -0.58 -0.48
CA ALA A 54 3.98 -2.04 -0.54
C ALA A 54 2.88 -2.62 -1.45
N ALA A 55 1.65 -2.09 -1.38
CA ALA A 55 0.53 -2.43 -2.25
C ALA A 55 0.80 -2.13 -3.73
N THR A 56 1.41 -0.97 -4.01
CA THR A 56 1.75 -0.55 -5.37
C THR A 56 2.73 -1.53 -6.02
N TYR A 57 3.80 -1.91 -5.31
CA TYR A 57 4.79 -2.85 -5.84
C TYR A 57 4.38 -4.32 -5.69
N GLY A 58 3.36 -4.61 -4.89
CA GLY A 58 2.87 -5.95 -4.62
C GLY A 58 3.80 -6.78 -3.76
N LEU A 59 4.42 -6.13 -2.78
CA LEU A 59 5.31 -6.76 -1.81
C LEU A 59 4.46 -7.50 -0.76
N ALA A 60 4.00 -8.69 -1.12
CA ALA A 60 3.06 -9.48 -0.31
C ALA A 60 3.54 -9.71 1.13
N ASP A 61 4.82 -10.01 1.32
CA ASP A 61 5.40 -10.28 2.64
C ASP A 61 5.60 -8.99 3.44
N CYS A 62 5.95 -7.89 2.78
CA CYS A 62 5.96 -6.57 3.42
C CYS A 62 4.56 -6.11 3.84
N ILE A 63 3.54 -6.34 3.00
CA ILE A 63 2.14 -6.03 3.34
C ILE A 63 1.71 -6.83 4.57
N LYS A 64 1.90 -8.16 4.57
CA LYS A 64 1.57 -9.02 5.71
C LYS A 64 2.23 -8.52 6.99
N TYR A 65 3.53 -8.24 6.94
CA TYR A 65 4.26 -7.78 8.11
C TYR A 65 3.79 -6.41 8.62
N LEU A 66 3.55 -5.44 7.74
CA LEU A 66 3.06 -4.11 8.14
C LEU A 66 1.68 -4.22 8.82
N LEU A 67 0.79 -5.07 8.30
CA LEU A 67 -0.52 -5.33 8.91
C LEU A 67 -0.40 -6.00 10.29
N GLU A 68 0.45 -7.03 10.40
CA GLU A 68 0.75 -7.69 11.68
C GLU A 68 1.36 -6.74 12.71
N ALA A 69 2.16 -5.77 12.25
CA ALA A 69 2.75 -4.72 13.08
C ALA A 69 1.74 -3.62 13.48
N GLY A 70 0.52 -3.64 12.94
CA GLY A 70 -0.55 -2.70 13.29
C GLY A 70 -0.63 -1.45 12.43
N ALA A 71 0.01 -1.42 11.26
CA ALA A 71 -0.19 -0.35 10.28
C ALA A 71 -1.66 -0.26 9.87
N ASN A 72 -2.18 0.95 9.71
CA ASN A 72 -3.59 1.18 9.39
C ASN A 72 -3.85 1.00 7.88
N PRO A 73 -4.60 -0.04 7.46
CA PRO A 73 -4.83 -0.33 6.04
C PRO A 73 -5.85 0.59 5.38
N ASN A 74 -6.47 1.49 6.13
CA ASN A 74 -7.54 2.36 5.65
C ASN A 74 -7.04 3.78 5.32
N ILE A 75 -5.74 4.06 5.48
CA ILE A 75 -5.18 5.37 5.15
C ILE A 75 -4.98 5.42 3.62
N PRO A 76 -5.72 6.28 2.89
CA PRO A 76 -5.53 6.44 1.47
C PRO A 76 -4.24 7.19 1.15
N ASP A 77 -3.79 7.10 -0.10
CA ASP A 77 -2.74 7.98 -0.60
C ASP A 77 -3.22 9.44 -0.68
N GLU A 78 -2.32 10.39 -0.47
CA GLU A 78 -2.67 11.82 -0.46
C GLU A 78 -2.87 12.42 -1.86
N GLN A 79 -2.42 11.75 -2.92
CA GLN A 79 -2.51 12.29 -4.28
C GLN A 79 -3.88 12.06 -4.90
N CYS A 80 -4.38 10.83 -4.82
CA CYS A 80 -5.57 10.36 -5.49
C CYS A 80 -6.68 9.96 -4.51
N GLY A 81 -6.38 9.85 -3.22
CA GLY A 81 -7.34 9.39 -2.21
C GLY A 81 -7.65 7.89 -2.35
N THR A 82 -6.73 7.10 -2.92
CA THR A 82 -6.92 5.67 -3.17
C THR A 82 -6.43 4.87 -1.97
N THR A 83 -7.27 3.96 -1.47
CA THR A 83 -6.90 3.08 -0.36
C THR A 83 -5.98 1.94 -0.82
N PRO A 84 -5.13 1.38 0.06
CA PRO A 84 -4.30 0.22 -0.25
C PRO A 84 -5.06 -0.94 -0.89
N ILE A 85 -6.28 -1.23 -0.43
CA ILE A 85 -7.11 -2.31 -0.96
C ILE A 85 -7.59 -2.05 -2.39
N GLU A 86 -7.88 -0.79 -2.74
CA GLU A 86 -8.25 -0.39 -4.10
C GLU A 86 -7.06 -0.49 -5.05
N ILE A 87 -5.86 -0.11 -4.60
CA ILE A 87 -4.61 -0.23 -5.39
C ILE A 87 -4.33 -1.70 -5.75
N VAL A 88 -4.41 -2.62 -4.78
CA VAL A 88 -4.16 -4.04 -5.07
C VAL A 88 -5.26 -4.66 -5.93
N ALA A 89 -6.51 -4.22 -5.76
CA ALA A 89 -7.62 -4.64 -6.60
C ALA A 89 -7.45 -4.19 -8.06
N ASP A 90 -6.94 -2.97 -8.28
CA ASP A 90 -6.62 -2.45 -9.62
C ASP A 90 -5.48 -3.23 -10.29
N SER A 91 -4.47 -3.62 -9.51
CA SER A 91 -3.32 -4.39 -10.02
C SER A 91 -3.67 -5.81 -10.52
N GLY A 92 -4.91 -6.28 -10.32
CA GLY A 92 -5.36 -7.62 -10.71
C GLY A 92 -4.79 -8.75 -9.85
N ARG A 93 -4.07 -8.44 -8.77
CA ARG A 93 -3.45 -9.40 -7.85
C ARG A 93 -4.41 -9.76 -6.73
N ARG A 94 -5.34 -10.69 -6.99
CA ARG A 94 -6.36 -11.13 -6.01
C ARG A 94 -5.75 -11.53 -4.66
N GLU A 95 -4.61 -12.23 -4.66
CA GLU A 95 -3.92 -12.64 -3.43
C GLU A 95 -3.67 -11.47 -2.46
N LEU A 96 -3.28 -10.31 -2.99
CA LEU A 96 -3.03 -9.13 -2.15
C LEU A 96 -4.31 -8.53 -1.60
N VAL A 97 -5.42 -8.63 -2.34
CA VAL A 97 -6.75 -8.25 -1.85
C VAL A 97 -7.15 -9.19 -0.71
N ASP A 98 -6.93 -10.49 -0.84
CA ASP A 98 -7.22 -11.48 0.20
C ASP A 98 -6.42 -11.21 1.48
N ILE A 99 -5.16 -10.78 1.36
CA ILE A 99 -4.31 -10.39 2.49
C ILE A 99 -4.85 -9.14 3.20
N LEU A 100 -5.25 -8.11 2.46
CA LEU A 100 -5.70 -6.82 3.02
C LEU A 100 -7.14 -6.84 3.53
N PHE A 101 -8.02 -7.62 2.89
CA PHE A 101 -9.45 -7.68 3.17
C PHE A 101 -9.81 -7.86 4.65
N PRO A 102 -9.23 -8.82 5.40
CA PRO A 102 -9.60 -9.01 6.81
C PRO A 102 -9.19 -7.85 7.73
N TYR A 103 -8.24 -7.02 7.32
CA TYR A 103 -7.77 -5.86 8.10
C TYR A 103 -8.48 -4.56 7.72
N THR A 104 -9.14 -4.53 6.56
CA THR A 104 -9.71 -3.31 5.98
C THR A 104 -11.17 -3.16 6.37
N LYS A 105 -11.56 -1.95 6.77
CA LYS A 105 -12.97 -1.62 7.05
C LYS A 105 -13.70 -1.37 5.73
N PRO A 106 -15.03 -1.62 5.69
CA PRO A 106 -15.82 -1.32 4.51
C PRO A 106 -15.65 0.12 4.03
N VAL A 107 -15.15 0.26 2.80
CA VAL A 107 -15.08 1.54 2.10
C VAL A 107 -16.49 1.86 1.59
N GLN A 108 -17.03 3.02 1.95
CA GLN A 108 -18.43 3.40 1.69
C GLN A 108 -18.82 3.39 0.21
N CYS A 109 -17.86 3.49 -0.71
CA CYS A 109 -18.08 3.51 -2.15
C CYS A 109 -18.30 2.13 -2.78
N VAL A 110 -18.02 1.03 -2.06
CA VAL A 110 -18.14 -0.32 -2.61
C VAL A 110 -19.50 -0.93 -2.22
N PRO A 111 -20.42 -1.17 -3.19
CA PRO A 111 -21.78 -1.62 -2.89
C PRO A 111 -21.87 -3.07 -2.37
N SER A 112 -20.87 -3.91 -2.70
CA SER A 112 -20.75 -5.28 -2.20
C SER A 112 -19.37 -5.44 -1.59
N TRP A 113 -19.30 -5.45 -0.24
CA TRP A 113 -18.03 -5.59 0.48
C TRP A 113 -17.57 -7.05 0.51
N SER A 114 -17.05 -7.50 -0.64
CA SER A 114 -16.38 -8.77 -0.82
C SER A 114 -15.15 -8.59 -1.70
N VAL A 115 -14.21 -9.52 -1.67
CA VAL A 115 -13.02 -9.51 -2.53
C VAL A 115 -13.41 -9.33 -4.01
N ASP A 116 -14.39 -10.11 -4.48
CA ASP A 116 -14.90 -10.01 -5.85
C ASP A 116 -15.63 -8.68 -6.12
N GLY A 117 -16.37 -8.18 -5.14
CA GLY A 117 -17.09 -6.91 -5.23
C GLY A 117 -16.14 -5.72 -5.36
N ILE A 118 -15.06 -5.70 -4.57
CA ILE A 118 -14.02 -4.67 -4.62
C ILE A 118 -13.30 -4.72 -5.98
N ILE A 119 -12.85 -5.90 -6.42
CA ILE A 119 -12.17 -6.08 -7.72
C ILE A 119 -13.07 -5.62 -8.87
N THR A 120 -14.35 -5.97 -8.84
CA THR A 120 -15.31 -5.59 -9.88
C THR A 120 -15.59 -4.08 -9.87
N HIS A 121 -15.74 -3.50 -8.68
CA HIS A 121 -15.99 -2.07 -8.50
C HIS A 121 -14.85 -1.22 -9.06
N VAL A 122 -13.60 -1.54 -8.69
CA VAL A 122 -12.41 -0.82 -9.14
C VAL A 122 -12.26 -0.89 -10.66
N LYS A 123 -12.43 -2.08 -11.26
CA LYS A 123 -12.43 -2.25 -12.73
C LYS A 123 -13.51 -1.43 -13.42
N SER A 124 -14.69 -1.32 -12.82
CA SER A 124 -15.81 -0.56 -13.38
C SER A 124 -15.60 0.95 -13.31
N LYS A 125 -14.84 1.45 -12.33
CA LYS A 125 -14.48 2.87 -12.20
C LYS A 125 -13.63 3.32 -13.40
N HIS A 126 -12.60 2.55 -13.76
CA HIS A 126 -11.72 2.87 -14.90
C HIS A 126 -12.40 2.82 -16.28
N LEU A 127 -13.53 2.12 -16.41
CA LEU A 127 -14.32 2.11 -17.66
C LEU A 127 -15.16 3.38 -17.87
N LYS A 128 -15.39 4.18 -16.83
CA LYS A 128 -16.21 5.41 -16.91
C LYS A 128 -15.39 6.66 -17.20
N ASP A 129 -14.08 6.61 -16.96
CA ASP A 129 -13.17 7.75 -17.10
C ASP A 129 -12.44 7.79 -18.46
N LYS A 130 -12.86 6.97 -19.44
CA LYS A 130 -12.26 6.85 -20.78
C LYS A 130 -13.25 7.21 -21.88
#